data_AF-A0A3S0ZHB3-F1
#
_entry.id   AF-A0A3S0ZHB3-F1
#
_cell.length_a   1.000
_cell.length_b   1.000
_cell.length_c   1.000
_cell.angle_alpha   90.00
_cell.angle_beta   90.00
_cell.angle_gamma   90.00
#
_symmetry.space_group_name_H-M   'P 1'
#
loop_
_entity.id
_entity.type
_entity.pdbx_description
1 polymer ?
#
loop_
_entity_poly.entity_id
_entity_poly.type
_entity_poly.pdbx_seq_one_letter_code
_entity_poly.pdbx_strand_id
1 'polypeptide(L)'
;MTNPKGYRRGTRYMFARNFRSKGVTKLSRYMQVFKRGDIVDIKGDGAIQKGMPYKFYHGKTGRIFNVTPHAVGVEVNKQVGRDEIEEQWRSLRLREKETCLTVLGKKTKKHKEWISTDNWTLILVITERKNLKHQTQDIEENVHYKRVTGRRTEMAEIAKTIKRKVGRAKPTWRRSTEVELKATSNTGAELKRTRQNRVRWRGVVATLRTTVNQEA
;
A
#
# COMPACT_ATOMS: atom_id res chain seq x y z
N MET A 1 -23.16 28.98 0.40
CA MET A 1 -23.71 27.84 1.17
C MET A 1 -22.73 27.42 2.26
N THR A 2 -23.07 27.61 3.53
CA THR A 2 -22.16 27.34 4.66
C THR A 2 -22.19 25.84 4.97
N ASN A 3 -21.07 25.16 4.75
CA ASN A 3 -20.96 23.74 5.05
C ASN A 3 -20.83 23.56 6.58
N PRO A 4 -21.70 22.77 7.25
CA PRO A 4 -21.59 22.57 8.68
C PRO A 4 -20.22 22.00 9.05
N LYS A 5 -19.60 22.46 10.15
CA LYS A 5 -18.25 22.02 10.58
C LYS A 5 -18.25 21.21 11.88
N GLY A 6 -19.33 20.47 12.15
CA GLY A 6 -19.47 19.68 13.37
C GLY A 6 -18.38 18.61 13.54
N TYR A 7 -18.04 18.31 14.80
CA TYR A 7 -16.99 17.36 15.18
C TYR A 7 -17.13 15.97 14.51
N ARG A 8 -18.36 15.48 14.35
CA ARG A 8 -18.65 14.18 13.73
C ARG A 8 -19.16 14.29 12.29
N ARG A 9 -18.97 15.42 11.61
CA ARG A 9 -19.38 15.55 10.20
C ARG A 9 -18.67 14.54 9.31
N GLY A 10 -19.43 13.91 8.41
CA GLY A 10 -18.92 12.97 7.41
C GLY A 10 -18.57 11.59 7.97
N THR A 11 -19.09 11.24 9.16
CA THR A 11 -18.74 9.98 9.85
C THR A 11 -19.85 8.93 9.83
N ARG A 12 -20.93 9.14 9.03
CA ARG A 12 -22.12 8.27 8.97
C ARG A 12 -21.77 6.79 8.85
N TYR A 13 -20.87 6.45 7.92
CA TYR A 13 -20.42 5.07 7.71
C TYR A 13 -19.16 4.71 8.49
N MET A 14 -18.35 5.71 8.86
CA MET A 14 -17.04 5.51 9.50
C MET A 14 -17.14 4.96 10.92
N PHE A 15 -18.15 5.41 11.67
CA PHE A 15 -18.47 4.96 13.03
C PHE A 15 -19.68 4.02 13.07
N ALA A 16 -20.24 3.66 11.91
CA ALA A 16 -21.30 2.66 11.86
C ALA A 16 -20.74 1.30 12.29
N ARG A 17 -21.50 0.56 13.11
CA ARG A 17 -21.16 -0.83 13.43
C ARG A 17 -21.48 -1.72 12.23
N ASN A 18 -20.67 -2.77 12.06
CA ASN A 18 -20.84 -3.73 10.99
C ASN A 18 -22.21 -4.44 11.11
N PHE A 19 -22.67 -4.98 9.98
CA PHE A 19 -23.89 -5.78 9.92
C PHE A 19 -23.86 -6.91 10.96
N ARG A 20 -25.00 -7.13 11.64
CA ARG A 20 -25.17 -8.14 12.72
C ARG A 20 -24.19 -8.02 13.88
N SER A 21 -23.54 -6.88 14.06
CA SER A 21 -22.63 -6.63 15.18
C SER A 21 -23.09 -5.49 16.09
N LYS A 22 -24.37 -5.12 16.04
CA LYS A 22 -24.96 -4.07 16.89
C LYS A 22 -25.14 -4.58 18.33
N GLY A 23 -25.27 -3.67 19.29
CA GLY A 23 -25.50 -3.99 20.71
C GLY A 23 -24.26 -3.77 21.57
N VAL A 24 -24.18 -4.54 22.67
CA VAL A 24 -23.13 -4.42 23.68
C VAL A 24 -21.75 -4.81 23.12
N THR A 25 -20.71 -4.09 23.52
CA THR A 25 -19.33 -4.40 23.13
C THR A 25 -18.83 -5.62 23.91
N LYS A 26 -18.08 -6.51 23.24
CA LYS A 26 -17.59 -7.75 23.85
C LYS A 26 -16.66 -7.47 25.04
N LEU A 27 -16.77 -8.28 26.09
CA LEU A 27 -15.92 -8.19 27.29
C LEU A 27 -14.43 -8.28 27.00
N SER A 28 -14.04 -8.99 25.93
CA SER A 28 -12.64 -9.11 25.51
C SER A 28 -11.95 -7.76 25.27
N ARG A 29 -12.69 -6.71 24.89
CA ARG A 29 -12.13 -5.37 24.68
C ARG A 29 -11.76 -4.68 25.99
N TYR A 30 -12.48 -4.97 27.08
CA TYR A 30 -12.19 -4.38 28.40
C TYR A 30 -11.09 -5.13 29.15
N MET A 31 -10.98 -6.44 28.93
CA MET A 31 -9.95 -7.28 29.56
C MET A 31 -8.57 -7.15 28.91
N GLN A 32 -8.46 -6.43 27.80
CA GLN A 32 -7.18 -6.23 27.12
C GLN A 32 -6.28 -5.31 27.95
N VAL A 33 -5.14 -5.83 28.37
CA VAL A 33 -4.14 -5.07 29.15
C VAL A 33 -3.29 -4.24 28.21
N PHE A 34 -3.15 -2.96 28.53
CA PHE A 34 -2.31 -2.00 27.81
C PHE A 34 -1.19 -1.49 28.73
N LYS A 35 0.02 -1.43 28.21
CA LYS A 35 1.19 -0.86 28.90
C LYS A 35 1.68 0.39 28.17
N ARG A 36 2.41 1.24 28.90
CA ARG A 36 3.07 2.40 28.30
C ARG A 36 4.12 1.92 27.30
N GLY A 37 4.14 2.54 26.11
CA GLY A 37 5.00 2.16 24.99
C GLY A 37 4.40 1.16 24.00
N ASP A 38 3.27 0.52 24.34
CA ASP A 38 2.59 -0.39 23.42
C ASP A 38 2.09 0.35 22.17
N ILE A 39 2.14 -0.34 21.03
CA ILE A 39 1.65 0.15 19.75
C ILE A 39 0.20 -0.29 19.58
N VAL A 40 -0.69 0.67 19.36
CA VAL A 40 -2.14 0.42 19.27
C VAL A 40 -2.77 1.11 18.09
N ASP A 41 -3.79 0.46 17.54
CA ASP A 41 -4.64 1.03 16.50
C ASP A 41 -5.87 1.71 17.10
N ILE A 42 -6.17 2.91 16.61
CA ILE A 42 -7.32 3.70 17.06
C ILE A 42 -8.52 3.38 16.18
N LYS A 43 -9.51 2.68 16.73
CA LYS A 43 -10.78 2.42 16.08
C LYS A 43 -11.94 2.91 16.96
N GLY A 44 -12.67 3.91 16.48
CA GLY A 44 -13.89 4.38 17.14
C GLY A 44 -15.02 3.36 17.05
N ASP A 45 -15.59 2.98 18.20
CA ASP A 45 -16.78 2.13 18.30
C ASP A 45 -18.02 3.00 18.44
N GLY A 46 -18.97 2.88 17.50
CA GLY A 46 -20.22 3.64 17.51
C GLY A 46 -21.13 3.36 18.72
N ALA A 47 -20.94 2.25 19.44
CA ALA A 47 -21.70 1.94 20.66
C ALA A 47 -21.28 2.79 21.87
N ILE A 48 -20.04 3.28 21.91
CA ILE A 48 -19.49 4.02 23.05
C ILE A 48 -19.28 5.48 22.64
N GLN A 49 -20.06 6.39 23.22
CA GLN A 49 -19.99 7.81 22.86
C GLN A 49 -18.88 8.57 23.62
N LYS A 50 -18.60 8.18 24.87
CA LYS A 50 -17.57 8.81 25.71
C LYS A 50 -16.18 8.34 25.30
N GLY A 51 -15.20 9.24 25.33
CA GLY A 51 -13.81 8.92 24.96
C GLY A 51 -13.60 8.58 23.47
N MET A 52 -14.58 8.86 22.61
CA MET A 52 -14.48 8.56 21.19
C MET A 52 -13.45 9.47 20.50
N PRO A 53 -12.53 8.91 19.68
CA PRO A 53 -11.53 9.70 18.97
C PRO A 53 -12.17 10.60 17.90
N TYR A 54 -11.52 11.73 17.60
CA TYR A 54 -11.86 12.53 16.43
C TYR A 54 -11.66 11.72 15.15
N LYS A 55 -12.49 11.96 14.13
CA LYS A 55 -12.53 11.19 12.87
C LYS A 55 -11.17 11.09 12.16
N PHE A 56 -10.30 12.08 12.31
CA PHE A 56 -8.97 12.07 11.71
C PHE A 56 -8.08 10.95 12.26
N TYR A 57 -8.21 10.63 13.56
CA TYR A 57 -7.40 9.62 14.22
C TYR A 57 -7.93 8.20 14.04
N HIS A 58 -9.10 8.04 13.42
CA HIS A 58 -9.66 6.73 13.14
C HIS A 58 -8.80 5.99 12.11
N GLY A 59 -8.39 4.77 12.42
CA GLY A 59 -7.47 3.97 11.62
C GLY A 59 -6.02 4.44 11.66
N LYS A 60 -5.66 5.31 12.62
CA LYS A 60 -4.26 5.64 12.90
C LYS A 60 -3.69 4.70 13.95
N THR A 61 -2.41 4.43 13.82
CA THR A 61 -1.62 3.70 14.80
C THR A 61 -0.82 4.71 15.62
N GLY A 62 -0.72 4.47 16.91
CA GLY A 62 0.04 5.33 17.82
C GLY A 62 0.68 4.53 18.95
N ARG A 63 1.42 5.23 19.81
CA ARG A 63 2.04 4.66 21.01
C ARG A 63 1.35 5.14 22.26
N ILE A 64 1.21 4.26 23.24
CA ILE A 64 0.58 4.62 24.51
C ILE A 64 1.55 5.44 25.35
N PHE A 65 1.18 6.68 25.69
CA PHE A 65 1.97 7.54 26.59
C PHE A 65 1.52 7.42 28.04
N ASN A 66 0.21 7.27 28.27
CA ASN A 66 -0.38 7.19 29.61
C ASN A 66 -1.56 6.22 29.67
N VAL A 67 -1.76 5.60 30.83
CA VAL A 67 -2.87 4.68 31.11
C VAL A 67 -3.66 5.24 32.29
N THR A 68 -4.97 5.38 32.11
CA THR A 68 -5.91 5.84 33.15
C THR A 68 -6.94 4.74 33.45
N PRO A 69 -7.75 4.84 34.53
CA PRO A 69 -8.66 3.76 34.93
C PRO A 69 -9.67 3.33 33.84
N HIS A 70 -10.07 4.23 32.95
CA HIS A 70 -11.11 3.98 31.95
C HIS A 70 -10.68 4.27 30.51
N ALA A 71 -9.46 4.79 30.31
CA ALA A 71 -9.00 5.22 28.99
C ALA A 71 -7.49 5.13 28.86
N VAL A 72 -7.03 5.14 27.61
CA VAL A 72 -5.62 5.10 27.27
C VAL A 72 -5.27 6.34 26.47
N GLY A 73 -4.21 7.03 26.88
CA GLY A 73 -3.63 8.15 26.15
C GLY A 73 -2.72 7.63 25.04
N VAL A 74 -3.04 7.94 23.80
CA VAL A 74 -2.29 7.50 22.61
C VAL A 74 -1.70 8.71 21.90
N GLU A 75 -0.39 8.68 21.66
CA GLU A 75 0.35 9.66 20.88
C GLU A 75 0.28 9.27 19.39
N VAL A 76 -0.16 10.23 18.56
CA VAL A 76 -0.32 10.03 17.11
C VAL A 76 0.19 11.25 16.36
N ASN A 77 1.05 11.01 15.37
CA ASN A 77 1.53 12.05 14.49
C ASN A 77 0.44 12.43 13.47
N LYS A 78 -0.03 13.68 13.58
CA LYS A 78 -0.94 14.28 12.61
C LYS A 78 -0.13 15.18 11.66
N GLN A 79 -0.14 14.84 10.37
CA GLN A 79 0.33 15.77 9.35
C GLN A 79 -0.70 16.89 9.19
N VAL A 80 -0.31 18.11 9.56
CA VAL A 80 -1.07 19.33 9.28
C VAL A 80 -0.44 19.98 8.06
N GLY A 81 -1.24 20.66 7.23
CA GLY A 81 -0.75 21.44 6.09
C GLY A 81 0.39 22.37 6.51
N ARG A 82 1.33 22.57 5.59
CA ARG A 82 2.69 23.08 5.85
C ARG A 82 2.75 24.50 6.41
N ASP A 83 1.66 25.25 6.36
CA ASP A 83 1.70 26.70 6.57
C ASP A 83 1.58 27.10 8.05
N GLU A 84 0.65 26.51 8.82
CA GLU A 84 0.34 27.03 10.17
C GLU A 84 1.33 26.56 11.27
N ILE A 85 1.79 25.30 11.22
CA ILE A 85 2.69 24.76 12.24
C ILE A 85 4.13 25.19 11.96
N GLU A 86 4.54 25.26 10.69
CA GLU A 86 5.90 25.66 10.34
C GLU A 86 6.14 27.14 10.65
N GLU A 87 5.14 28.02 10.51
CA GLU A 87 5.24 29.43 10.91
C GLU A 87 5.35 29.64 12.43
N GLN A 88 4.56 28.92 13.24
CA GLN A 88 4.67 29.00 14.69
C GLN A 88 6.01 28.47 15.20
N TRP A 89 6.47 27.33 14.68
CA TRP A 89 7.77 26.78 15.06
C TRP A 89 8.96 27.57 14.47
N ARG A 90 8.81 28.16 13.27
CA ARG A 90 9.82 29.06 12.69
C ARG A 90 9.94 30.34 13.49
N SER A 91 8.83 30.98 13.85
CA SER A 91 8.85 32.21 14.65
C SER A 91 9.44 31.98 16.04
N LEU A 92 9.13 30.85 16.68
CA LEU A 92 9.77 30.44 17.94
C LEU A 92 11.28 30.20 17.77
N ARG A 93 11.71 29.47 16.74
CA ARG A 93 13.15 29.26 16.46
C ARG A 93 13.89 30.54 16.09
N LEU A 94 13.25 31.44 15.34
CA LEU A 94 13.83 32.74 14.99
C LEU A 94 14.07 33.56 16.25
N ARG A 95 13.06 33.65 17.12
CA ARG A 95 13.15 34.34 18.41
C ARG A 95 14.20 33.73 19.33
N GLU A 96 14.28 32.39 19.39
CA GLU A 96 15.31 31.68 20.14
C GLU A 96 16.71 31.97 19.59
N LYS A 97 16.89 31.96 18.26
CA LYS A 97 18.17 32.33 17.63
C LYS A 97 18.54 33.78 17.86
N GLU A 98 17.59 34.71 17.75
CA GLU A 98 17.80 36.14 17.97
C GLU A 98 18.18 36.42 19.43
N THR A 99 17.42 35.86 20.39
CA THR A 99 17.73 35.99 21.83
C THR A 99 19.05 35.32 22.19
N CYS A 100 19.37 34.16 21.62
CA CYS A 100 20.68 33.54 21.81
C CYS A 100 21.81 34.41 21.22
N LEU A 101 21.60 35.03 20.05
CA LEU A 101 22.60 35.91 19.44
C LEU A 101 22.78 37.22 20.20
N THR A 102 21.72 37.78 20.82
CA THR A 102 21.83 38.99 21.63
C THR A 102 22.46 38.72 23.00
N VAL A 103 22.13 37.60 23.64
CA VAL A 103 22.64 37.25 24.98
C VAL A 103 24.05 36.66 24.93
N LEU A 104 24.32 35.76 23.97
CA LEU A 104 25.60 35.01 23.90
C LEU A 104 26.57 35.58 22.86
N GLY A 105 26.13 36.53 22.02
CA GLY A 105 26.93 37.07 20.92
C GLY A 105 27.12 36.09 19.76
N LYS A 106 27.67 36.57 18.64
CA LYS A 106 28.09 35.69 17.53
C LYS A 106 29.25 34.82 18.02
N LYS A 107 29.11 33.50 17.94
CA LYS A 107 30.19 32.56 18.24
C LYS A 107 31.33 32.77 17.22
N THR A 108 32.35 33.54 17.59
CA THR A 108 33.56 33.67 16.78
C THR A 108 34.31 32.35 16.89
N LYS A 109 34.38 31.61 15.78
CA LYS A 109 35.34 30.49 15.68
C LYS A 109 36.72 31.12 15.72
N LYS A 110 37.39 31.11 16.88
CA LYS A 110 38.83 31.31 16.91
C LYS A 110 39.43 30.24 16.00
N HIS A 111 40.21 30.66 15.01
CA HIS A 111 41.01 29.74 14.23
C HIS A 111 41.90 29.00 15.24
N LYS A 112 41.79 27.67 15.31
CA LYS A 112 42.55 26.87 16.26
C LYS A 112 44.03 26.97 15.86
N GLU A 113 44.82 27.70 16.63
CA GLU A 113 46.25 27.99 16.37
C GLU A 113 47.15 26.73 16.32
N TRP A 114 46.61 25.55 16.64
CA TRP A 114 47.31 24.26 16.72
C TRP A 114 47.25 23.43 15.43
N ILE A 115 46.74 23.99 14.33
CA ILE A 115 46.89 23.36 13.01
C ILE A 115 48.28 23.78 12.46
N SER A 116 49.32 23.13 12.97
CA SER A 116 50.61 23.01 12.27
C SER A 116 50.37 22.47 10.85
N THR A 117 51.25 22.82 9.90
CA THR A 117 51.26 22.37 8.50
C THR A 117 51.05 20.84 8.36
N ASP A 118 51.45 20.06 9.36
CA ASP A 118 51.33 18.59 9.39
C ASP A 118 49.89 18.08 9.59
N ASN A 119 48.97 18.91 10.08
CA ASN A 119 47.56 18.54 10.34
C ASN A 119 46.61 18.80 9.16
N TRP A 120 47.04 19.54 8.13
CA TRP A 120 46.22 19.84 6.95
C TRP A 120 45.98 18.61 6.08
N THR A 121 46.97 17.72 5.97
CA THR A 121 46.87 16.47 5.21
C THR A 121 45.85 15.52 5.84
N LEU A 122 45.84 15.38 7.17
CA LEU A 122 44.86 14.59 7.89
C LEU A 122 43.44 15.14 7.74
N ILE A 123 43.26 16.46 7.76
CA ILE A 123 41.95 17.09 7.53
C ILE A 123 41.47 16.81 6.11
N LEU A 124 42.35 16.95 5.10
CA LEU A 124 42.03 16.64 3.70
C LEU A 124 41.64 15.18 3.52
N VAL A 125 42.40 14.24 4.10
CA VAL A 125 42.11 12.80 4.09
C VAL A 125 40.79 12.48 4.79
N ILE A 126 40.46 13.17 5.89
CA ILE A 126 39.16 13.00 6.59
C ILE A 126 38.01 13.53 5.73
N THR A 127 38.18 14.67 5.07
CA THR A 127 37.16 15.21 4.15
C THR A 127 36.97 14.32 2.92
N GLU A 128 38.05 13.78 2.34
CA GLU A 128 37.97 12.81 1.24
C GLU A 128 37.28 11.53 1.67
N ARG A 129 37.61 10.98 2.85
CA ARG A 129 36.90 9.81 3.41
C ARG A 129 35.41 10.06 3.60
N LYS A 130 35.01 11.24 4.04
CA LYS A 130 33.59 11.61 4.17
C LYS A 130 32.90 11.71 2.80
N ASN A 131 33.57 12.30 1.81
CA ASN A 131 33.05 12.42 0.46
C ASN A 131 32.89 11.05 -0.21
N LEU A 132 33.87 10.16 -0.07
CA LEU A 132 33.79 8.78 -0.59
C LEU A 132 32.68 7.97 0.08
N LYS A 133 32.44 8.18 1.38
CA LYS A 133 31.34 7.53 2.11
C LYS A 133 29.97 7.99 1.60
N HIS A 134 29.80 9.29 1.32
CA HIS A 134 28.58 9.81 0.71
C HIS A 134 28.35 9.21 -0.69
N GLN A 135 29.40 9.14 -1.53
CA GLN A 135 29.31 8.52 -2.86
C GLN A 135 28.92 7.04 -2.80
N THR A 136 29.46 6.28 -1.83
CA THR A 136 29.08 4.86 -1.66
C THR A 136 27.61 4.70 -1.25
N GLN A 137 27.12 5.59 -0.38
CA GLN A 137 25.73 5.58 0.07
C GLN A 137 24.76 5.92 -1.07
N ASP A 138 25.10 6.90 -1.92
CA ASP A 138 24.33 7.24 -3.13
C ASP A 138 24.33 6.08 -4.16
N ILE A 139 25.44 5.34 -4.27
CA ILE A 139 25.52 4.14 -5.13
C ILE A 139 24.63 3.02 -4.58
N GLU A 140 24.65 2.76 -3.28
CA GLU A 140 23.81 1.73 -2.63
C GLU A 140 22.32 2.03 -2.79
N GLU A 141 21.90 3.29 -2.63
CA GLU A 141 20.52 3.72 -2.87
C GLU A 141 20.11 3.55 -4.34
N ASN A 142 21.00 3.88 -5.28
CA ASN A 142 20.75 3.69 -6.71
C ASN A 142 20.67 2.21 -7.11
N VAL A 143 21.51 1.34 -6.53
CA VAL A 143 21.44 -0.12 -6.72
C VAL A 143 20.15 -0.68 -6.13
N HIS A 144 19.75 -0.21 -4.95
CA HIS A 144 18.48 -0.58 -4.33
C HIS A 144 17.29 -0.16 -5.20
N TYR A 145 17.30 1.07 -5.71
CA TYR A 145 16.27 1.59 -6.62
C TYR A 145 16.17 0.78 -7.91
N LYS A 146 17.30 0.48 -8.58
CA LYS A 146 17.35 -0.37 -9.79
C LYS A 146 16.85 -1.81 -9.53
N ARG A 147 17.19 -2.40 -8.37
CA ARG A 147 16.75 -3.75 -7.99
C ARG A 147 15.25 -3.82 -7.64
N VAL A 148 14.69 -2.77 -7.04
CA VAL A 148 13.26 -2.71 -6.69
C VAL A 148 12.42 -2.38 -7.92
N THR A 149 12.88 -1.47 -8.78
CA THR A 149 12.20 -1.13 -10.05
C THR A 149 12.21 -2.28 -11.05
N GLY A 150 13.34 -2.98 -11.22
CA GLY A 150 13.44 -4.19 -12.07
C GLY A 150 12.50 -5.32 -11.61
N ARG A 151 12.46 -5.61 -10.30
CA ARG A 151 11.49 -6.58 -9.75
C ARG A 151 10.03 -6.14 -9.96
N ARG A 152 9.75 -4.83 -9.92
CA ARG A 152 8.41 -4.29 -10.21
C ARG A 152 8.01 -4.51 -11.66
N THR A 153 8.93 -4.32 -12.62
CA THR A 153 8.67 -4.55 -14.05
C THR A 153 8.49 -6.04 -14.35
N GLU A 154 9.32 -6.92 -13.78
CA GLU A 154 9.18 -8.37 -13.89
C GLU A 154 7.85 -8.86 -13.31
N MET A 155 7.49 -8.41 -12.10
CA MET A 155 6.20 -8.74 -11.48
C MET A 155 5.02 -8.21 -12.29
N ALA A 156 5.15 -7.05 -12.93
CA ALA A 156 4.12 -6.51 -13.81
C ALA A 156 3.96 -7.33 -15.11
N GLU A 157 5.05 -7.85 -15.68
CA GLU A 157 5.00 -8.76 -16.84
C GLU A 157 4.41 -10.12 -16.48
N ILE A 158 4.79 -10.70 -15.34
CA ILE A 158 4.18 -11.91 -14.79
C ILE A 158 2.67 -11.67 -14.58
N ALA A 159 2.27 -10.55 -13.99
CA ALA A 159 0.86 -10.20 -13.81
C ALA A 159 0.11 -10.05 -15.15
N LYS A 160 0.74 -9.53 -16.21
CA LYS A 160 0.15 -9.48 -17.56
C LYS A 160 -0.13 -10.90 -18.11
N THR A 161 0.79 -11.85 -17.91
CA THR A 161 0.57 -13.25 -18.35
C THR A 161 -0.54 -13.96 -17.56
N ILE A 162 -0.60 -13.74 -16.25
CA ILE A 162 -1.66 -14.28 -15.39
C ILE A 162 -3.04 -13.71 -15.79
N LYS A 163 -3.14 -12.39 -16.01
CA LYS A 163 -4.39 -11.75 -16.46
C LYS A 163 -4.85 -12.28 -17.83
N ARG A 164 -3.92 -12.52 -18.76
CA ARG A 164 -4.24 -13.18 -20.06
C ARG A 164 -4.79 -14.60 -19.88
N LYS A 165 -4.35 -15.34 -18.85
CA LYS A 165 -4.87 -16.69 -18.54
C LYS A 165 -6.24 -16.66 -17.86
N VAL A 166 -6.51 -15.69 -16.97
CA VAL A 166 -7.80 -15.55 -16.26
C VAL A 166 -8.94 -15.11 -17.19
N GLY A 167 -8.62 -14.37 -18.25
CA GLY A 167 -9.59 -13.99 -19.30
C GLY A 167 -9.74 -15.01 -20.45
N ARG A 168 -8.92 -16.07 -20.51
CA ARG A 168 -9.05 -17.10 -21.54
C ARG A 168 -10.23 -17.99 -21.19
N ALA A 169 -11.29 -17.95 -22.00
CA ALA A 169 -12.45 -18.81 -21.80
C ALA A 169 -12.01 -20.28 -21.75
N LYS A 170 -12.43 -21.02 -20.70
CA LYS A 170 -12.15 -22.46 -20.59
C LYS A 170 -12.69 -23.17 -21.84
N PRO A 171 -11.96 -24.14 -22.42
CA PRO A 171 -12.47 -24.90 -23.55
C PRO A 171 -13.72 -25.65 -23.09
N THR A 172 -14.88 -25.19 -23.55
CA THR A 172 -16.16 -25.88 -23.39
C THR A 172 -16.22 -27.01 -24.41
N TRP A 173 -16.84 -28.15 -24.07
CA TRP A 173 -17.00 -29.29 -24.98
C TRP A 173 -17.42 -28.85 -26.41
N ARG A 174 -18.39 -27.92 -26.52
CA ARG A 174 -18.83 -27.31 -27.79
C ARG A 174 -17.71 -26.69 -28.64
N ARG A 175 -16.74 -26.00 -28.02
CA ARG A 175 -15.63 -25.35 -28.74
C ARG A 175 -14.56 -26.35 -29.16
N SER A 176 -14.34 -27.41 -28.37
CA SER A 176 -13.47 -28.52 -28.77
C SER A 176 -14.06 -29.22 -29.99
N THR A 177 -15.36 -29.56 -29.93
CA THR A 177 -16.06 -30.21 -31.04
C THR A 177 -16.16 -29.32 -32.27
N GLU A 178 -16.30 -27.99 -32.13
CA GLU A 178 -16.32 -27.08 -33.28
C GLU A 178 -14.97 -26.95 -33.99
N VAL A 179 -13.85 -27.11 -33.27
CA VAL A 179 -12.50 -27.16 -33.85
C VAL A 179 -12.30 -28.47 -34.64
N GLU A 180 -12.72 -29.59 -34.07
CA GLU A 180 -12.72 -30.91 -34.74
C GLU A 180 -13.64 -30.92 -35.98
N LEU A 181 -14.82 -30.31 -35.87
CA LEU A 181 -15.77 -30.22 -36.99
C LEU A 181 -15.28 -29.32 -38.12
N LYS A 182 -14.56 -28.23 -37.80
CA LYS A 182 -13.91 -27.37 -38.80
C LYS A 182 -12.84 -28.11 -39.61
N ALA A 183 -12.13 -29.07 -39.00
CA ALA A 183 -11.16 -29.91 -39.71
C ALA A 183 -11.84 -30.82 -40.75
N THR A 184 -13.08 -31.24 -40.47
CA THR A 184 -13.90 -32.05 -41.39
C THR A 184 -14.72 -31.22 -42.41
N SER A 185 -14.44 -29.92 -42.55
CA SER A 185 -15.15 -28.96 -43.42
C SER A 185 -16.67 -28.84 -43.23
N ASN A 186 -17.22 -29.35 -42.12
CA ASN A 186 -18.65 -29.31 -41.84
C ASN A 186 -18.94 -28.30 -40.72
N THR A 187 -19.81 -27.33 -40.99
CA THR A 187 -20.21 -26.38 -39.95
C THR A 187 -21.29 -26.97 -39.04
N GLY A 188 -21.30 -26.61 -37.74
CA GLY A 188 -22.27 -27.15 -36.78
C GLY A 188 -23.74 -26.85 -37.12
N ALA A 189 -24.00 -25.85 -37.96
CA ALA A 189 -25.32 -25.55 -38.49
C ALA A 189 -25.74 -26.52 -39.61
N GLU A 190 -24.81 -26.95 -40.46
CA GLU A 190 -25.07 -27.94 -41.51
C GLU A 190 -25.36 -29.31 -40.92
N LEU A 191 -24.61 -29.75 -39.90
CA LEU A 191 -24.89 -31.01 -39.18
C LEU A 191 -26.28 -31.03 -38.55
N LYS A 192 -26.76 -29.90 -38.02
CA LYS A 192 -28.13 -29.82 -37.48
C LYS A 192 -29.20 -29.98 -38.56
N ARG A 193 -28.97 -29.43 -39.75
CA ARG A 193 -29.89 -29.58 -40.91
C ARG A 193 -29.83 -30.99 -41.49
N THR A 194 -28.64 -31.59 -41.62
CA THR A 194 -28.48 -32.94 -42.17
C THR A 194 -29.00 -34.02 -41.21
N ARG A 195 -28.98 -33.79 -39.89
CA ARG A 195 -29.60 -34.68 -38.88
C ARG A 195 -31.10 -34.90 -39.10
N GLN A 196 -31.80 -33.92 -39.67
CA GLN A 196 -33.24 -34.01 -39.92
C GLN A 196 -33.57 -34.91 -41.13
N ASN A 197 -32.58 -35.19 -41.99
CA ASN A 197 -32.70 -36.13 -43.10
C ASN A 197 -31.94 -37.42 -42.81
N ARG A 198 -32.68 -38.49 -42.51
CA ARG A 198 -32.14 -39.76 -41.99
C ARG A 198 -31.13 -40.45 -42.92
N VAL A 199 -31.25 -40.27 -44.25
CA VAL A 199 -30.34 -40.88 -45.24
C VAL A 199 -29.02 -40.11 -45.28
N ARG A 200 -29.08 -38.77 -45.36
CA ARG A 200 -27.89 -37.91 -45.32
C ARG A 200 -27.13 -38.03 -44.00
N TRP A 201 -27.85 -38.17 -42.89
CA TRP A 201 -27.24 -38.36 -41.57
C TRP A 201 -26.42 -39.65 -41.47
N ARG A 202 -26.86 -40.75 -42.10
CA ARG A 202 -26.12 -42.02 -42.10
C ARG A 202 -24.76 -41.89 -42.81
N GLY A 203 -24.69 -41.18 -43.92
CA GLY A 203 -23.44 -40.93 -44.64
C GLY A 203 -22.43 -40.15 -43.80
N VAL A 204 -22.88 -39.07 -43.14
CA VAL A 204 -22.03 -38.25 -42.26
C VAL A 204 -21.51 -39.03 -41.04
N VAL A 205 -22.33 -39.92 -40.46
CA VAL A 205 -21.89 -40.75 -39.33
C VAL A 205 -20.90 -41.84 -39.77
N ALA A 206 -21.05 -42.39 -40.97
CA ALA A 206 -20.12 -43.37 -41.51
C ALA A 206 -18.73 -42.76 -41.76
N THR A 207 -18.66 -41.57 -42.35
CA THR A 207 -17.38 -40.86 -42.60
C THR A 207 -16.67 -40.46 -41.31
N LEU A 208 -17.41 -40.00 -40.30
CA LEU A 208 -16.83 -39.68 -38.98
C LEU A 208 -16.30 -40.92 -38.24
N ARG A 209 -16.91 -42.10 -38.43
CA ARG A 209 -16.40 -43.35 -37.84
C ARG A 209 -15.14 -43.85 -38.53
N THR A 210 -15.01 -43.64 -39.84
CA THR A 210 -13.81 -44.05 -40.59
C THR A 210 -12.60 -43.17 -40.29
N THR A 211 -12.79 -41.87 -40.07
CA THR A 211 -11.69 -40.94 -39.75
C THR A 211 -11.12 -41.18 -38.35
N VAL A 212 -11.96 -41.51 -37.37
CA VAL A 212 -11.51 -41.82 -36.00
C VAL A 212 -10.69 -43.12 -35.94
N ASN A 213 -10.92 -44.07 -36.85
CA ASN A 213 -10.14 -45.31 -36.93
C ASN A 213 -8.82 -45.16 -37.72
N GLN A 214 -8.56 -44.01 -38.34
CA GLN A 214 -7.29 -43.74 -39.06
C GLN A 214 -6.26 -42.98 -38.20
N GLU A 215 -6.67 -42.41 -37.07
CA GLU A 215 -5.82 -41.63 -36.15
C GLU A 215 -5.45 -42.39 -34.86
N ALA A 216 -5.76 -43.69 -34.77
CA ALA A 216 -5.35 -44.62 -33.71
C ALA A 216 -4.39 -45.67 -34.26
#